data_AF-A0A1A8X634-F1
#
_entry.id   AF-A0A1A8X634-F1
#
_cell.length_a   1.000
_cell.length_b   1.000
_cell.length_c   1.000
_cell.angle_alpha   90.00
_cell.angle_beta   90.00
_cell.angle_gamma   90.00
#
_symmetry.space_group_name_H-M   'P 1'
#
loop_
_entity.id
_entity.type
_entity.pdbx_description
1 polymer ?
#
loop_
_entity_poly.entity_id
_entity_poly.type
_entity_poly.pdbx_seq_one_letter_code
_entity_poly.pdbx_strand_id
1 'polypeptide(L)'
;MDSDKFSFEEFKKIYDFLNSESFTKIYQIFNDDKDIDNTDKKHCEEIKGELSIPKGDEDLILHFCNNLYKIIAAYNNWENERFENISENNKNYCIYLKYWLYEKTENNDIRGFDIDENFQKWKDKLEEELKNKKYPCKFNKLNCSERDKMRSIYTFVLIYYRNIDKFHKNENIYCKYLDYMGKGLKQYYDSLIKCSKKEAQDNYCEEFNEFQKTFMGDNIYLSTTEDYLDYKFKDGET
;
A
#
# COMPACT_ATOMS: atom_id res chain seq x y z
N MET A 1 -2.14 -23.24 -12.63
CA MET A 1 -1.29 -22.78 -11.49
C MET A 1 -1.27 -21.27 -11.60
N ASP A 2 -2.08 -20.59 -10.80
CA ASP A 2 -2.13 -19.12 -10.79
C ASP A 2 -0.84 -18.56 -10.17
N SER A 3 0.15 -18.31 -11.03
CA SER A 3 1.47 -17.78 -10.66
C SER A 3 1.51 -16.24 -10.64
N ASP A 4 0.34 -15.59 -10.61
CA ASP A 4 0.20 -14.16 -10.88
C ASP A 4 0.05 -13.27 -9.63
N LYS A 5 -0.07 -13.87 -8.44
CA LYS A 5 -0.15 -13.12 -7.18
C LYS A 5 1.26 -12.79 -6.68
N PHE A 6 1.64 -11.52 -6.78
CA PHE A 6 2.81 -10.97 -6.10
C PHE A 6 2.64 -11.10 -4.59
N SER A 7 3.74 -11.22 -3.85
CA SER A 7 3.77 -11.12 -2.39
C SER A 7 5.03 -10.40 -1.98
N PHE A 8 4.89 -9.28 -1.27
CA PHE A 8 6.05 -8.54 -0.79
C PHE A 8 6.84 -9.34 0.26
N GLU A 9 6.15 -10.12 1.08
CA GLU A 9 6.75 -11.05 2.03
C GLU A 9 7.63 -12.12 1.36
N GLU A 10 7.19 -12.67 0.22
CA GLU A 10 8.02 -13.61 -0.54
C GLU A 10 9.17 -12.90 -1.24
N PHE A 11 8.91 -11.73 -1.83
CA PHE A 11 9.93 -10.94 -2.51
C PHE A 11 11.09 -10.60 -1.57
N LYS A 12 10.81 -10.05 -0.38
CA LYS A 12 11.83 -9.65 0.59
C LYS A 12 12.63 -10.81 1.19
N LYS A 13 12.06 -12.02 1.20
CA LYS A 13 12.77 -13.24 1.64
C LYS A 13 13.84 -13.68 0.62
N ILE A 14 13.60 -13.41 -0.66
CA ILE A 14 14.53 -13.74 -1.74
C ILE A 14 15.53 -12.60 -1.95
N TYR A 15 15.08 -11.36 -1.80
CA TYR A 15 15.84 -10.15 -2.10
C TYR A 15 15.92 -9.22 -0.88
N ASP A 16 17.07 -9.21 -0.22
CA ASP A 16 17.31 -8.45 1.01
C ASP A 16 17.72 -6.99 0.78
N PHE A 17 18.01 -6.60 -0.46
CA PHE A 17 18.52 -5.25 -0.79
C PHE A 17 17.53 -4.11 -0.47
N LEU A 18 16.26 -4.42 -0.21
CA LEU A 18 15.25 -3.48 0.25
C LEU A 18 15.05 -3.45 1.77
N ASN A 19 15.72 -4.30 2.55
CA ASN A 19 15.50 -4.39 4.00
C ASN A 19 15.83 -3.10 4.75
N SER A 20 16.73 -2.27 4.22
CA SER A 20 17.05 -0.96 4.80
C SER A 20 15.98 0.10 4.58
N GLU A 21 15.10 -0.09 3.59
CA GLU A 21 14.12 0.90 3.17
C GLU A 21 13.04 1.11 4.23
N SER A 22 12.66 2.37 4.43
CA SER A 22 11.62 2.76 5.37
C SER A 22 10.32 2.00 5.13
N PHE A 23 9.90 1.85 3.86
CA PHE A 23 8.75 1.04 3.49
C PHE A 23 8.85 -0.40 4.02
N THR A 24 9.98 -1.08 3.81
CA THR A 24 10.18 -2.47 4.25
C THR A 24 10.13 -2.60 5.77
N LYS A 25 10.77 -1.67 6.49
CA LYS A 25 10.77 -1.65 7.96
C LYS A 25 9.36 -1.41 8.52
N ILE A 26 8.63 -0.45 7.96
CA ILE A 26 7.26 -0.15 8.39
C ILE A 26 6.31 -1.31 8.06
N TYR A 27 6.47 -1.90 6.88
CA TYR A 27 5.69 -3.08 6.50
C TYR A 27 5.95 -4.26 7.47
N GLN A 28 7.19 -4.43 7.96
CA GLN A 28 7.49 -5.43 9.00
C GLN A 28 6.76 -5.11 10.31
N ILE A 29 6.78 -3.87 10.78
CA ILE A 29 6.03 -3.43 11.98
C ILE A 29 4.52 -3.71 11.84
N PHE A 30 3.98 -3.51 10.64
CA PHE A 30 2.56 -3.81 10.37
C PHE A 30 2.23 -5.29 10.37
N ASN A 31 3.21 -6.18 10.22
CA ASN A 31 3.01 -7.62 10.27
C ASN A 31 3.46 -8.25 11.60
N ASP A 32 4.05 -7.49 12.51
CA ASP A 32 4.48 -8.02 13.80
C ASP A 32 3.35 -7.91 14.85
N ASP A 33 2.80 -9.07 15.21
CA ASP A 33 1.77 -9.21 16.25
C ASP A 33 2.34 -9.04 17.67
N LYS A 34 3.68 -9.15 17.83
CA LYS A 34 4.36 -8.93 19.12
C LYS A 34 4.49 -7.45 19.45
N ASP A 35 4.40 -6.59 18.44
CA ASP A 35 4.41 -5.14 18.58
C ASP A 35 3.03 -4.55 18.93
N ILE A 36 2.04 -5.40 19.24
CA ILE A 36 0.72 -4.96 19.69
C ILE A 36 0.72 -4.90 21.23
N ASP A 37 0.80 -3.68 21.78
CA ASP A 37 0.70 -3.46 23.23
C ASP A 37 -0.72 -3.75 23.74
N ASN A 38 -0.85 -4.02 25.04
CA ASN A 38 -2.14 -4.14 25.74
C ASN A 38 -3.01 -2.89 25.55
N THR A 39 -2.40 -1.71 25.39
CA THR A 39 -3.11 -0.45 25.13
C THR A 39 -3.74 -0.42 23.73
N ASP A 40 -3.00 -0.84 22.70
CA ASP A 40 -3.51 -0.93 21.32
C ASP A 40 -4.73 -1.86 21.26
N LYS A 41 -4.58 -3.08 21.84
CA LYS A 41 -5.64 -4.10 21.87
C LYS A 41 -6.89 -3.58 22.56
N LYS A 42 -6.72 -2.85 23.67
CA LYS A 42 -7.85 -2.37 24.46
C LYS A 42 -8.74 -1.43 23.65
N HIS A 43 -8.16 -0.45 22.97
CA HIS A 43 -8.93 0.51 22.17
C HIS A 43 -9.64 -0.17 21.00
N CYS A 44 -8.96 -1.06 20.27
CA CYS A 44 -9.55 -1.74 19.13
C CYS A 44 -10.63 -2.77 19.52
N GLU A 45 -10.48 -3.45 20.67
CA GLU A 45 -11.52 -4.34 21.23
C GLU A 45 -12.73 -3.57 21.78
N GLU A 46 -12.52 -2.37 22.36
CA GLU A 46 -13.64 -1.48 22.76
C GLU A 46 -14.48 -1.09 21.53
N ILE A 47 -13.82 -0.66 20.45
CA ILE A 47 -14.47 -0.30 19.18
C ILE A 47 -15.21 -1.47 18.54
N LYS A 48 -14.63 -2.68 18.63
CA LYS A 48 -15.25 -3.93 18.16
C LYS A 48 -16.59 -4.21 18.82
N GLY A 49 -16.79 -3.80 20.07
CA GLY A 49 -18.08 -3.93 20.76
C GLY A 49 -19.19 -3.05 20.16
N GLU A 50 -18.81 -1.99 19.44
CA GLU A 50 -19.72 -0.99 18.87
C GLU A 50 -19.92 -1.13 17.37
N LEU A 51 -18.92 -1.62 16.63
CA LEU A 51 -18.98 -1.82 15.18
C LEU A 51 -19.23 -3.28 14.82
N SER A 52 -20.13 -3.54 13.88
CA SER A 52 -20.33 -4.91 13.38
C SER A 52 -19.15 -5.33 12.50
N ILE A 53 -18.47 -6.40 12.90
CA ILE A 53 -17.47 -7.08 12.06
C ILE A 53 -18.16 -8.18 11.26
N PRO A 54 -18.04 -8.19 9.93
CA PRO A 54 -18.45 -9.32 9.12
C PRO A 54 -17.68 -10.59 9.48
N LYS A 55 -18.37 -11.73 9.41
CA LYS A 55 -17.81 -13.02 9.81
C LYS A 55 -16.63 -13.38 8.91
N GLY A 56 -15.48 -13.65 9.54
CA GLY A 56 -14.25 -14.07 8.85
C GLY A 56 -13.18 -12.97 8.74
N ASP A 57 -13.50 -11.72 9.11
CA ASP A 57 -12.65 -10.55 8.85
C ASP A 57 -12.10 -9.90 10.12
N GLU A 58 -12.39 -10.50 11.28
CA GLU A 58 -12.05 -9.99 12.60
C GLU A 58 -10.56 -9.76 12.76
N ASP A 59 -9.74 -10.76 12.43
CA ASP A 59 -8.28 -10.66 12.56
C ASP A 59 -7.73 -9.52 11.69
N LEU A 60 -8.18 -9.40 10.44
CA LEU A 60 -7.73 -8.35 9.52
C LEU A 60 -8.11 -6.95 10.03
N ILE A 61 -9.34 -6.78 10.48
CA ILE A 61 -9.84 -5.48 10.96
C ILE A 61 -9.14 -5.07 12.26
N LEU A 62 -8.97 -5.99 13.20
CA LEU A 62 -8.25 -5.71 14.44
C LEU A 62 -6.78 -5.40 14.17
N HIS A 63 -6.14 -6.14 13.26
CA HIS A 63 -4.75 -5.88 12.87
C HIS A 63 -4.62 -4.51 12.18
N PHE A 64 -5.54 -4.18 11.29
CA PHE A 64 -5.64 -2.84 10.71
C PHE A 64 -5.79 -1.77 11.79
N CYS A 65 -6.73 -1.94 12.72
CA CYS A 65 -6.99 -0.98 13.79
C CYS A 65 -5.76 -0.77 14.66
N ASN A 66 -5.06 -1.84 15.04
CA ASN A 66 -3.83 -1.76 15.82
C ASN A 66 -2.72 -1.01 15.05
N ASN A 67 -2.56 -1.30 13.75
CA ASN A 67 -1.59 -0.58 12.92
C ASN A 67 -1.95 0.89 12.76
N LEU A 68 -3.24 1.21 12.61
CA LEU A 68 -3.70 2.59 12.57
C LEU A 68 -3.46 3.31 13.90
N TYR A 69 -3.72 2.66 15.03
CA TYR A 69 -3.39 3.19 16.36
C TYR A 69 -1.92 3.56 16.43
N LYS A 70 -0.99 2.64 16.07
CA LYS A 70 0.46 2.90 16.04
C LYS A 70 0.81 4.15 15.22
N ILE A 71 0.15 4.36 14.09
CA ILE A 71 0.40 5.52 13.22
C ILE A 71 -0.13 6.81 13.85
N ILE A 72 -1.35 6.80 14.41
CA ILE A 72 -1.90 7.94 15.17
C ILE A 72 -1.03 8.23 16.39
N ALA A 73 -0.48 7.16 17.00
CA ALA A 73 0.54 7.15 18.03
C ALA A 73 1.71 8.05 17.62
N ALA A 74 2.44 7.61 16.60
CA ALA A 74 3.59 8.33 16.08
C ALA A 74 3.26 9.77 15.63
N TYR A 75 2.13 9.98 14.93
CA TYR A 75 1.75 11.29 14.39
C TYR A 75 1.52 12.35 15.48
N ASN A 76 0.98 11.96 16.63
CA ASN A 76 0.66 12.87 17.73
C ASN A 76 1.75 12.96 18.82
N ASN A 77 2.91 12.32 18.64
CA ASN A 77 4.08 12.37 19.54
C ASN A 77 3.85 11.91 21.00
N TRP A 78 2.88 11.04 21.25
CA TRP A 78 2.68 10.33 22.54
C TRP A 78 3.39 8.97 22.63
N GLU A 79 3.60 8.26 21.52
CA GLU A 79 4.37 7.00 21.46
C GLU A 79 5.01 6.88 20.07
N ASN A 80 6.31 7.15 19.98
CA ASN A 80 7.06 7.14 18.71
C ASN A 80 8.18 6.10 18.67
N GLU A 81 8.47 5.42 19.78
CA GLU A 81 9.58 4.44 19.91
C GLU A 81 9.55 3.39 18.79
N ARG A 82 8.35 2.96 18.38
CA ARG A 82 8.14 1.95 17.33
C ARG A 82 8.62 2.40 15.94
N PHE A 83 8.67 3.70 15.69
CA PHE A 83 9.15 4.28 14.41
C PHE A 83 10.39 5.16 14.57
N GLU A 84 10.98 5.25 15.77
CA GLU A 84 12.02 6.23 16.12
C GLU A 84 13.26 6.13 15.22
N ASN A 85 13.58 4.94 14.73
CA ASN A 85 14.71 4.68 13.83
C ASN A 85 14.34 4.68 12.34
N ILE A 86 13.16 5.20 11.99
CA ILE A 86 12.66 5.26 10.63
C ILE A 86 12.51 6.72 10.21
N SER A 87 13.39 7.17 9.30
CA SER A 87 13.28 8.49 8.68
C SER A 87 12.20 8.44 7.60
N GLU A 88 10.95 8.71 7.98
CA GLU A 88 9.82 8.69 7.07
C GLU A 88 8.81 9.80 7.39
N ASN A 89 8.17 10.35 6.36
CA ASN A 89 7.10 11.34 6.55
C ASN A 89 5.84 10.63 7.06
N ASN A 90 5.21 11.14 8.12
CA ASN A 90 3.98 10.55 8.67
C ASN A 90 2.84 10.42 7.64
N LYS A 91 2.83 11.18 6.54
CA LYS A 91 1.88 10.99 5.42
C LYS A 91 2.10 9.67 4.67
N ASN A 92 3.33 9.18 4.62
CA ASN A 92 3.68 7.95 3.92
C ASN A 92 3.18 6.71 4.68
N TYR A 93 3.03 6.80 6.01
CA TYR A 93 2.45 5.71 6.82
C TYR A 93 1.04 5.35 6.38
N CYS A 94 0.20 6.33 6.03
CA CYS A 94 -1.15 6.08 5.50
C CYS A 94 -1.09 5.24 4.22
N ILE A 95 -0.24 5.60 3.27
CA ILE A 95 -0.09 4.87 2.01
C ILE A 95 0.50 3.48 2.23
N TYR A 96 1.44 3.33 3.17
CA TYR A 96 2.00 2.02 3.51
C TYR A 96 0.96 1.11 4.16
N LEU A 97 0.09 1.68 5.01
CA LEU A 97 -1.02 0.93 5.60
C LEU A 97 -2.06 0.53 4.54
N LYS A 98 -2.37 1.42 3.60
CA LYS A 98 -3.22 1.12 2.43
C LYS A 98 -2.63 -0.01 1.59
N TYR A 99 -1.33 0.03 1.29
CA TYR A 99 -0.64 -1.06 0.59
C TYR A 99 -0.78 -2.40 1.33
N TRP A 100 -0.43 -2.41 2.61
CA TRP A 100 -0.51 -3.59 3.47
C TRP A 100 -1.93 -4.15 3.46
N LEU A 101 -2.92 -3.29 3.61
CA LEU A 101 -4.33 -3.67 3.61
C LEU A 101 -4.73 -4.34 2.28
N TYR A 102 -4.42 -3.71 1.14
CA TYR A 102 -4.79 -4.25 -0.17
C TYR A 102 -4.13 -5.61 -0.44
N GLU A 103 -2.88 -5.79 -0.03
CA GLU A 103 -2.20 -7.09 -0.13
C GLU A 103 -2.82 -8.18 0.76
N LYS A 104 -3.21 -7.85 1.99
CA LYS A 104 -3.86 -8.82 2.89
C LYS A 104 -5.25 -9.22 2.39
N THR A 105 -5.97 -8.30 1.76
CA THR A 105 -7.31 -8.55 1.24
C THR A 105 -7.36 -9.41 -0.02
N GLU A 106 -6.29 -9.47 -0.82
CA GLU A 106 -6.23 -10.30 -2.03
C GLU A 106 -5.80 -11.75 -1.75
N ASN A 107 -5.06 -11.95 -0.64
CA ASN A 107 -4.56 -13.26 -0.22
C ASN A 107 -5.54 -14.02 0.68
N ASN A 108 -6.44 -13.29 1.34
CA ASN A 108 -7.57 -13.89 2.03
C ASN A 108 -8.73 -13.97 1.02
N ASP A 109 -9.24 -15.16 0.74
CA ASP A 109 -10.38 -15.45 -0.16
C ASP A 109 -11.73 -14.89 0.37
N ILE A 110 -11.71 -13.72 1.01
CA ILE A 110 -12.84 -13.03 1.64
C ILE A 110 -13.70 -12.40 0.52
N ARG A 111 -14.44 -13.26 -0.17
CA ARG A 111 -15.51 -12.87 -1.09
C ARG A 111 -16.70 -12.39 -0.26
N GLY A 112 -16.79 -11.08 -0.05
CA GLY A 112 -18.01 -10.48 0.53
C GLY A 112 -17.81 -9.22 1.38
N PHE A 113 -16.57 -8.85 1.70
CA PHE A 113 -16.30 -7.61 2.42
C PHE A 113 -16.13 -6.45 1.43
N ASP A 114 -17.09 -5.52 1.44
CA ASP A 114 -16.87 -4.14 0.98
C ASP A 114 -15.92 -3.47 1.98
N ILE A 115 -14.63 -3.83 1.87
CA ILE A 115 -13.44 -3.27 2.57
C ILE A 115 -13.63 -1.77 2.83
N ASP A 116 -13.96 -1.12 1.75
CA ASP A 116 -14.37 0.22 1.46
C ASP A 116 -15.00 1.10 2.56
N GLU A 117 -16.08 0.66 3.21
CA GLU A 117 -16.74 1.51 4.22
C GLU A 117 -16.21 1.27 5.62
N ASN A 118 -15.77 0.04 5.90
CA ASN A 118 -15.47 -0.36 7.25
C ASN A 118 -14.14 0.23 7.72
N PHE A 119 -13.10 0.27 6.88
CA PHE A 119 -11.82 0.85 7.29
C PHE A 119 -11.89 2.34 7.64
N GLN A 120 -12.68 3.11 6.89
CA GLN A 120 -12.91 4.52 7.23
C GLN A 120 -13.73 4.66 8.53
N LYS A 121 -14.80 3.87 8.71
CA LYS A 121 -15.60 3.88 9.96
C LYS A 121 -14.77 3.51 11.18
N TRP A 122 -13.92 2.48 11.06
CA TRP A 122 -13.00 2.05 12.12
C TRP A 122 -11.97 3.13 12.44
N LYS A 123 -11.43 3.81 11.42
CA LYS A 123 -10.58 4.97 11.64
C LYS A 123 -11.30 6.06 12.43
N ASP A 124 -12.48 6.48 11.98
CA ASP A 124 -13.19 7.61 12.57
C ASP A 124 -13.56 7.30 14.04
N LYS A 125 -14.02 6.06 14.29
CA LYS A 125 -14.34 5.61 15.64
C LYS A 125 -13.10 5.51 16.53
N LEU A 126 -11.96 5.06 16.00
CA LEU A 126 -10.69 5.10 16.74
C LEU A 126 -10.29 6.53 17.09
N GLU A 127 -10.41 7.48 16.16
CA GLU A 127 -10.13 8.89 16.47
C GLU A 127 -11.03 9.44 17.57
N GLU A 128 -12.32 9.06 17.61
CA GLU A 128 -13.26 9.40 18.68
C GLU A 128 -12.81 8.85 20.04
N GLU A 129 -12.51 7.56 20.12
CA GLU A 129 -12.01 6.90 21.36
C GLU A 129 -10.72 7.56 21.86
N LEU A 130 -9.86 8.00 20.94
CA LEU A 130 -8.61 8.69 21.23
C LEU A 130 -8.80 10.19 21.51
N LYS A 131 -10.00 10.63 21.92
CA LYS A 131 -10.34 12.03 22.24
C LYS A 131 -10.13 12.98 21.06
N ASN A 132 -10.55 12.56 19.87
CA ASN A 132 -10.48 13.31 18.61
C ASN A 132 -9.04 13.61 18.13
N LYS A 133 -8.09 12.71 18.40
CA LYS A 133 -6.72 12.79 17.86
C LYS A 133 -6.72 12.41 16.38
N LYS A 134 -6.97 13.41 15.53
CA LYS A 134 -7.10 13.22 14.08
C LYS A 134 -5.78 12.88 13.40
N TYR A 135 -5.84 11.97 12.43
CA TYR A 135 -4.75 11.63 11.53
C TYR A 135 -5.18 11.85 10.07
N PRO A 136 -4.40 12.60 9.27
CA PRO A 136 -4.78 12.97 7.90
C PRO A 136 -4.61 11.80 6.92
N CYS A 137 -5.49 10.81 7.02
CA CYS A 137 -5.57 9.64 6.16
C CYS A 137 -7.04 9.35 5.83
N LYS A 138 -7.34 9.10 4.56
CA LYS A 138 -8.69 8.74 4.10
C LYS A 138 -8.63 7.39 3.41
N PHE A 139 -9.51 6.47 3.79
CA PHE A 139 -9.68 5.18 3.14
C PHE A 139 -10.89 5.27 2.22
N ASN A 140 -10.65 5.43 0.92
CA ASN A 140 -11.72 5.52 -0.07
C ASN A 140 -12.32 4.14 -0.37
N LYS A 141 -13.59 4.13 -0.77
CA LYS A 141 -14.32 2.93 -1.16
C LYS A 141 -13.87 2.45 -2.55
N LEU A 142 -13.15 1.32 -2.63
CA LEU A 142 -12.60 0.73 -3.84
C LEU A 142 -13.04 -0.72 -4.06
N ASN A 143 -13.64 -1.02 -5.21
CA ASN A 143 -13.97 -2.42 -5.51
C ASN A 143 -12.72 -3.31 -5.65
N CYS A 144 -12.89 -4.65 -5.67
CA CYS A 144 -11.75 -5.58 -5.74
C CYS A 144 -10.78 -5.27 -6.88
N SER A 145 -11.30 -5.02 -8.09
CA SER A 145 -10.45 -4.71 -9.25
C SER A 145 -9.68 -3.39 -9.07
N GLU A 146 -10.30 -2.40 -8.43
CA GLU A 146 -9.64 -1.12 -8.13
C GLU A 146 -8.53 -1.27 -7.10
N ARG A 147 -8.72 -2.10 -6.06
CA ARG A 147 -7.68 -2.40 -5.07
C ARG A 147 -6.52 -3.15 -5.69
N ASP A 148 -6.77 -4.14 -6.55
CA ASP A 148 -5.73 -4.88 -7.26
C ASP A 148 -4.89 -3.94 -8.14
N LYS A 149 -5.55 -3.00 -8.84
CA LYS A 149 -4.87 -1.96 -9.61
C LYS A 149 -4.02 -1.08 -8.70
N MET A 150 -4.57 -0.56 -7.61
CA MET A 150 -3.82 0.28 -6.67
C MET A 150 -2.63 -0.46 -6.07
N ARG A 151 -2.79 -1.72 -5.68
CA ARG A 151 -1.72 -2.59 -5.17
C ARG A 151 -0.59 -2.76 -6.20
N SER A 152 -0.93 -2.99 -7.46
CA SER A 152 0.07 -3.12 -8.53
C SER A 152 0.83 -1.81 -8.75
N ILE A 153 0.14 -0.66 -8.71
CA ILE A 153 0.73 0.67 -8.83
C ILE A 153 1.67 0.95 -7.65
N TYR A 154 1.21 0.67 -6.43
CA TYR A 154 2.00 0.84 -5.22
C TYR A 154 3.26 -0.04 -5.27
N THR A 155 3.13 -1.29 -5.73
CA THR A 155 4.28 -2.18 -5.91
C THR A 155 5.28 -1.60 -6.91
N PHE A 156 4.81 -1.15 -8.08
CA PHE A 156 5.68 -0.49 -9.05
C PHE A 156 6.41 0.72 -8.45
N VAL A 157 5.71 1.62 -7.77
CA VAL A 157 6.34 2.86 -7.29
C VAL A 157 7.18 2.65 -6.03
N LEU A 158 6.61 2.04 -4.99
CA LEU A 158 7.25 1.91 -3.67
C LEU A 158 8.40 0.89 -3.67
N ILE A 159 8.26 -0.18 -4.44
CA ILE A 159 9.23 -1.28 -4.44
C ILE A 159 10.22 -1.08 -5.59
N TYR A 160 9.75 -0.86 -6.82
CA TYR A 160 10.64 -0.78 -7.99
C TYR A 160 11.19 0.63 -8.27
N TYR A 161 10.34 1.56 -8.67
CA TYR A 161 10.74 2.87 -9.20
C TYR A 161 11.62 3.66 -8.22
N ARG A 162 11.21 3.75 -6.95
CA ARG A 162 11.99 4.45 -5.90
C ARG A 162 13.31 3.77 -5.55
N ASN A 163 13.49 2.52 -5.95
CA ASN A 163 14.68 1.73 -5.66
C ASN A 163 15.40 1.27 -6.93
N ILE A 164 15.19 1.94 -8.07
CA ILE A 164 15.65 1.49 -9.38
C ILE A 164 17.18 1.25 -9.40
N ASP A 165 17.96 2.08 -8.72
CA ASP A 165 19.41 1.91 -8.58
C ASP A 165 19.80 0.61 -7.88
N LYS A 166 18.99 0.17 -6.91
CA LYS A 166 19.20 -1.10 -6.22
C LYS A 166 18.83 -2.28 -7.11
N PHE A 167 17.75 -2.16 -7.89
CA PHE A 167 17.39 -3.16 -8.90
C PHE A 167 18.49 -3.30 -9.94
N HIS A 168 19.04 -2.20 -10.45
CA HIS A 168 20.15 -2.23 -11.42
C HIS A 168 21.42 -2.91 -10.87
N LYS A 169 21.72 -2.75 -9.58
CA LYS A 169 22.86 -3.42 -8.94
C LYS A 169 22.63 -4.92 -8.68
N ASN A 170 21.39 -5.39 -8.75
CA ASN A 170 21.02 -6.78 -8.47
C ASN A 170 20.52 -7.45 -9.75
N GLU A 171 21.45 -7.97 -10.55
CA GLU A 171 21.20 -8.38 -11.95
C GLU A 171 20.36 -9.66 -12.12
N ASN A 172 19.87 -10.29 -11.05
CA ASN A 172 19.17 -11.59 -11.10
C ASN A 172 17.79 -11.57 -10.41
N ILE A 173 16.96 -10.58 -10.75
CA ILE A 173 15.56 -10.54 -10.31
C ILE A 173 14.73 -11.48 -11.17
N TYR A 174 13.95 -12.37 -10.55
CA TYR A 174 13.08 -13.28 -11.28
C TYR A 174 12.06 -12.52 -12.12
N CYS A 175 11.89 -12.96 -13.37
CA CYS A 175 10.99 -12.32 -14.34
C CYS A 175 9.58 -12.12 -13.77
N LYS A 176 9.05 -13.09 -13.00
CA LYS A 176 7.72 -12.96 -12.37
C LYS A 176 7.53 -11.67 -11.55
N TYR A 177 8.59 -11.18 -10.89
CA TYR A 177 8.53 -9.96 -10.09
C TYR A 177 8.62 -8.70 -10.97
N LEU A 178 9.50 -8.73 -11.98
CA LEU A 178 9.62 -7.66 -12.97
C LEU A 178 8.33 -7.53 -13.80
N ASP A 179 7.72 -8.64 -14.20
CA ASP A 179 6.45 -8.70 -14.92
C ASP A 179 5.33 -8.05 -14.10
N TYR A 180 5.25 -8.34 -12.80
CA TYR A 180 4.26 -7.72 -11.92
C TYR A 180 4.50 -6.22 -11.75
N MET A 181 5.75 -5.78 -11.61
CA MET A 181 6.10 -4.35 -11.58
C MET A 181 5.76 -3.66 -12.91
N GLY A 182 5.97 -4.33 -14.04
CA GLY A 182 5.56 -3.88 -15.37
C GLY A 182 4.04 -3.74 -15.52
N LYS A 183 3.27 -4.70 -14.99
CA LYS A 183 1.80 -4.58 -14.87
C LYS A 183 1.43 -3.32 -14.08
N GLY A 184 2.11 -3.06 -12.95
CA GLY A 184 1.91 -1.85 -12.15
C GLY A 184 2.21 -0.54 -12.88
N LEU A 185 3.28 -0.49 -13.67
CA LEU A 185 3.61 0.65 -14.54
C LEU A 185 2.49 0.91 -15.55
N LYS A 186 2.00 -0.13 -16.24
CA LYS A 186 0.89 -0.01 -17.17
C LYS A 186 -0.37 0.54 -16.48
N GLN A 187 -0.72 -0.01 -15.32
CA GLN A 187 -1.86 0.48 -14.55
C GLN A 187 -1.68 1.95 -14.17
N TYR A 188 -0.49 2.36 -13.73
CA TYR A 188 -0.22 3.76 -13.38
C TYR A 188 -0.51 4.72 -14.54
N TYR A 189 -0.07 4.40 -15.77
CA TYR A 189 -0.39 5.20 -16.95
C TYR A 189 -1.88 5.20 -17.29
N ASP A 190 -2.53 4.04 -17.24
CA ASP A 190 -3.97 3.92 -17.49
C ASP A 190 -4.76 4.77 -16.47
N SER A 191 -4.32 4.83 -15.21
CA SER A 191 -4.88 5.67 -14.15
C SER A 191 -4.68 7.16 -14.40
N LEU A 192 -3.50 7.60 -14.86
CA LEU A 192 -3.26 9.00 -15.24
C LEU A 192 -4.26 9.46 -16.31
N ILE A 193 -4.49 8.63 -17.33
CA ILE A 193 -5.42 8.94 -18.42
C ILE A 193 -6.87 8.93 -17.93
N LYS A 194 -7.24 7.96 -17.07
CA LYS A 194 -8.58 7.88 -16.49
C LYS A 194 -8.87 9.11 -15.62
N CYS A 195 -7.99 9.38 -14.65
CA CYS A 195 -8.23 10.31 -13.55
C CYS A 195 -7.93 11.79 -13.89
N SER A 196 -7.36 12.06 -15.06
CA SER A 196 -7.23 13.43 -15.60
C SER A 196 -8.53 13.95 -16.21
N LYS A 197 -9.52 13.09 -16.47
CA LYS A 197 -10.82 13.50 -17.03
C LYS A 197 -11.68 14.11 -15.92
N LYS A 198 -12.25 15.31 -16.17
CA LYS A 198 -13.09 16.03 -15.19
C LYS A 198 -14.28 15.21 -14.67
N GLU A 199 -14.79 14.28 -15.47
CA GLU A 199 -15.93 13.42 -15.13
C GLU A 199 -15.53 12.17 -14.32
N ALA A 200 -14.23 11.91 -14.14
CA ALA A 200 -13.70 10.70 -13.50
C ALA A 200 -13.31 10.92 -12.02
N GLN A 201 -14.00 11.81 -11.30
CA GLN A 201 -13.79 11.99 -9.85
C GLN A 201 -14.50 10.90 -9.04
N ASP A 202 -14.18 9.64 -9.31
CA ASP A 202 -14.59 8.52 -8.48
C ASP A 202 -13.60 8.28 -7.34
N ASN A 203 -13.99 7.44 -6.37
CA ASN A 203 -13.17 7.08 -5.21
C ASN A 203 -11.79 6.51 -5.61
N TYR A 204 -11.72 5.79 -6.72
CA TYR A 204 -10.47 5.27 -7.25
C TYR A 204 -9.53 6.39 -7.68
N CYS A 205 -10.03 7.39 -8.38
CA CYS A 205 -9.23 8.53 -8.79
C CYS A 205 -8.86 9.43 -7.61
N GLU A 206 -9.69 9.55 -6.58
CA GLU A 206 -9.28 10.19 -5.32
C GLU A 206 -8.08 9.47 -4.69
N GLU A 207 -8.14 8.14 -4.60
CA GLU A 207 -7.07 7.31 -4.06
C GLU A 207 -5.77 7.43 -4.87
N PHE A 208 -5.89 7.34 -6.19
CA PHE A 208 -4.76 7.44 -7.11
C PHE A 208 -4.10 8.82 -7.05
N ASN A 209 -4.90 9.90 -7.03
CA ASN A 209 -4.37 11.26 -7.00
C ASN A 209 -3.68 11.58 -5.68
N GLU A 210 -4.20 11.09 -4.54
CA GLU A 210 -3.54 11.19 -3.23
C GLU A 210 -2.16 10.51 -3.25
N PHE A 211 -2.12 9.28 -3.81
CA PHE A 211 -0.89 8.52 -3.94
C PHE A 211 0.13 9.21 -4.84
N GLN A 212 -0.28 9.62 -6.04
CA GLN A 212 0.56 10.30 -7.02
C GLN A 212 1.17 11.56 -6.40
N LYS A 213 0.34 12.41 -5.78
CA LYS A 213 0.81 13.65 -5.15
C LYS A 213 1.87 13.40 -4.07
N THR A 214 1.76 12.27 -3.36
CA THR A 214 2.67 11.95 -2.25
C THR A 214 4.01 11.38 -2.72
N PHE A 215 4.01 10.46 -3.69
CA PHE A 215 5.23 9.73 -4.09
C PHE A 215 5.83 10.14 -5.44
N MET A 216 5.04 10.78 -6.29
CA MET A 216 5.43 11.15 -7.65
C MET A 216 5.49 12.68 -7.84
N GLY A 217 4.82 13.45 -6.97
CA GLY A 217 4.71 14.91 -7.08
C GLY A 217 3.96 15.34 -8.34
N ASP A 218 4.06 16.63 -8.69
CA ASP A 218 3.38 17.20 -9.87
C ASP A 218 4.12 16.90 -11.20
N ASN A 219 5.33 16.33 -11.14
CA ASN A 219 6.32 16.43 -12.22
C ASN A 219 6.73 15.12 -12.90
N ILE A 220 6.06 13.99 -12.63
CA ILE A 220 6.35 12.78 -13.42
C ILE A 220 5.52 12.80 -14.70
N TYR A 221 5.98 13.63 -15.65
CA TYR A 221 5.97 13.25 -17.05
C TYR A 221 6.91 12.04 -17.13
N LEU A 222 6.36 10.85 -16.95
CA LEU A 222 6.93 9.67 -17.55
C LEU A 222 6.90 9.96 -19.06
N SER A 223 7.96 10.60 -19.56
CA SER A 223 8.11 10.83 -20.98
C SER A 223 8.22 9.44 -21.58
N THR A 224 7.13 8.95 -22.13
CA THR A 224 7.21 8.01 -23.25
C THR A 224 7.80 8.82 -24.38
N THR A 225 9.11 9.07 -24.32
CA THR A 225 9.84 9.44 -25.53
C THR A 225 9.56 8.31 -26.49
N GLU A 226 8.91 8.63 -27.60
CA GLU A 226 8.68 7.72 -28.73
C GLU A 226 10.01 7.04 -29.17
N ASP A 227 11.15 7.62 -28.77
CA ASP A 227 12.51 7.18 -29.06
C ASP A 227 12.97 5.85 -28.44
N TYR A 228 12.32 5.32 -27.38
CA TYR A 228 12.75 4.07 -26.72
C TYR A 228 11.88 2.83 -27.04
N LEU A 229 10.90 2.94 -27.94
CA LEU A 229 10.15 1.76 -28.43
C LEU A 229 10.85 1.03 -29.59
N ASP A 230 12.04 1.47 -30.01
CA ASP A 230 12.82 0.80 -31.06
C ASP A 230 13.56 -0.42 -30.49
N TYR A 231 12.80 -1.42 -30.03
CA TYR A 231 13.31 -2.80 -29.94
C TYR A 231 13.53 -3.30 -31.36
N LYS A 232 14.68 -2.95 -31.95
CA LYS A 232 15.18 -3.62 -33.15
C LYS A 232 15.58 -5.03 -32.77
N PHE A 233 14.65 -5.97 -32.92
CA PHE A 233 15.01 -7.36 -33.12
C PHE A 233 15.83 -7.41 -34.41
N LYS A 234 17.15 -7.49 -34.27
CA LYS A 234 17.99 -7.96 -35.36
C LYS A 234 17.66 -9.44 -35.51
N ASP A 235 16.81 -9.76 -36.48
CA ASP A 235 16.73 -11.11 -37.00
C ASP A 235 18.14 -11.53 -37.38
N GLY A 236 18.63 -12.57 -36.71
CA GLY A 236 19.91 -13.17 -37.00
C GLY A 236 19.90 -13.64 -38.45
N GLU A 237 20.97 -13.30 -39.17
CA GLU A 237 21.27 -13.81 -40.49
C GLU A 237 21.20 -15.34 -40.49
N THR A 238 20.31 -15.90 -41.31
CA THR A 238 20.39 -17.27 -41.83
C THR A 238 20.59 -17.21 -43.32
#